data_AF-A0A348V2C0-F1
#
_entry.id   AF-A0A348V2C0-F1
#
_cell.length_a   1.000
_cell.length_b   1.000
_cell.length_c   1.000
_cell.angle_alpha   90.00
_cell.angle_beta   90.00
_cell.angle_gamma   90.00
#
_symmetry.space_group_name_H-M   'P 1'
#
loop_
_entity.id
_entity.type
_entity.pdbx_description
1 polymer ?
#
loop_
_entity_poly.entity_id
_entity_poly.type
_entity_poly.pdbx_seq_one_letter_code
_entity_poly.pdbx_strand_id
1 'polypeptide(L)' 'MSQQRQKIVLSGMRPTGPLHLGNYVGALRGWVRLQDTHRCFFAIVPWHALSSEYQKPLVIKEYTFE' A
#
# COMPACT_ATOMS: atom_id res chain seq x y z
N MET A 1 19.09 -13.82 -26.35
CA MET A 1 17.90 -12.96 -26.19
C MET A 1 17.81 -12.56 -24.73
N SER A 2 18.26 -11.35 -24.37
CA SER A 2 18.11 -10.88 -23.00
C SER A 2 16.62 -10.62 -22.74
N GLN A 3 15.99 -11.42 -21.89
CA GLN A 3 14.67 -11.09 -21.37
C GLN A 3 14.80 -9.77 -20.60
N GLN A 4 14.29 -8.68 -21.18
CA GLN A 4 14.13 -7.41 -20.47
C GLN A 4 13.17 -7.68 -19.31
N ARG A 5 13.73 -7.82 -18.11
CA ARG A 5 12.97 -8.12 -16.90
C ARG A 5 12.11 -6.90 -16.59
N GLN A 6 10.79 -7.06 -16.58
CA GLN A 6 9.88 -5.99 -16.18
C GLN A 6 10.29 -5.47 -14.80
N LYS A 7 10.41 -4.15 -14.66
CA LYS A 7 10.74 -3.52 -13.39
C LYS A 7 9.64 -3.83 -12.38
N ILE A 8 10.04 -4.15 -11.15
CA ILE A 8 9.13 -4.53 -10.07
C ILE A 8 8.90 -3.31 -9.19
N VAL A 9 7.63 -3.05 -8.87
CA VAL A 9 7.23 -2.02 -7.91
C VAL A 9 6.59 -2.73 -6.72
N LEU A 10 7.07 -2.44 -5.51
CA LEU A 10 6.43 -2.84 -4.26
C LEU A 10 5.94 -1.57 -3.55
N SER A 11 4.66 -1.52 -3.23
CA SER A 11 4.10 -0.40 -2.47
C SER A 11 3.23 -0.92 -1.33
N GLY A 12 3.33 -0.30 -0.16
CA GLY A 12 2.61 -0.69 1.03
C GLY A 12 1.84 0.47 1.64
N MET A 13 0.63 0.22 2.14
CA MET A 13 -0.18 1.23 2.83
C MET A 13 -0.56 0.77 4.23
N ARG A 14 -0.48 1.70 5.19
CA ARG A 14 -0.82 1.46 6.59
C ARG A 14 -2.35 1.54 6.78
N PRO A 15 -2.96 0.58 7.48
CA PRO A 15 -4.38 0.59 7.80
C PRO A 15 -4.66 1.46 9.05
N THR A 16 -4.37 2.76 8.98
CA THR A 16 -4.49 3.69 10.14
C THR A 16 -5.69 4.64 10.05
N GLY A 17 -6.63 4.38 9.13
CA GLY A 17 -7.77 5.26 8.91
C GLY A 17 -8.37 5.14 7.50
N PRO A 18 -9.47 5.87 7.23
CA PRO A 18 -10.10 5.89 5.93
C PRO A 18 -9.21 6.58 4.89
N LEU A 19 -9.23 6.07 3.66
CA LEU A 19 -8.56 6.71 2.53
C LEU A 19 -9.25 8.02 2.17
N HIS A 20 -8.46 9.05 1.88
CA HIS A 20 -8.95 10.35 1.44
C HIS A 20 -8.33 10.76 0.10
N LEU A 21 -8.83 11.87 -0.47
CA LEU A 21 -8.38 12.39 -1.77
C LEU A 21 -6.87 12.62 -1.84
N GLY A 22 -6.22 12.91 -0.72
CA GLY A 22 -4.76 13.04 -0.63
C GLY A 22 -4.04 11.73 -0.94
N ASN A 23 -4.52 10.59 -0.44
CA ASN A 23 -3.97 9.28 -0.79
C ASN A 23 -4.20 8.96 -2.27
N TYR A 24 -5.34 9.38 -2.83
CA TYR A 24 -5.64 9.17 -4.23
C TYR A 24 -4.68 9.92 -5.15
N VAL A 25 -4.55 11.23 -4.95
CA VAL A 25 -3.68 12.07 -5.78
C VAL A 25 -2.21 11.74 -5.54
N GLY A 26 -1.83 11.41 -4.30
CA GLY A 26 -0.44 11.14 -3.93
C GLY A 26 0.08 9.76 -4.34
N ALA A 27 -0.74 8.70 -4.21
CA ALA A 27 -0.29 7.33 -4.42
C ALA A 27 -1.18 6.54 -5.38
N LEU A 28 -2.49 6.42 -5.10
CA LEU A 28 -3.36 5.46 -5.81
C LEU A 28 -3.46 5.74 -7.30
N ARG A 29 -3.55 7.02 -7.70
CA ARG A 29 -3.57 7.41 -9.12
C ARG A 29 -2.28 6.99 -9.83
N GLY A 30 -1.15 7.08 -9.15
CA GLY A 30 0.14 6.60 -9.67
C GLY A 30 0.21 5.08 -9.76
N TRP A 31 -0.30 4.38 -8.75
CA TRP A 31 -0.37 2.92 -8.73
C TRP A 31 -1.18 2.35 -9.89
N VAL A 32 -2.28 3.00 -10.27
CA VAL A 32 -3.06 2.61 -11.46
C VAL A 32 -2.20 2.71 -12.73
N ARG A 33 -1.49 3.82 -12.93
CA ARG A 33 -0.62 4.01 -14.11
C ARG A 33 0.57 3.06 -14.16
N LEU A 34 1.10 2.68 -13.01
CA LEU A 34 2.27 1.80 -12.93
C LEU A 34 1.94 0.35 -13.34
N GLN A 35 0.68 -0.07 -13.22
CA GLN A 35 0.25 -1.42 -13.62
C GLN A 35 0.44 -1.69 -15.12
N ASP A 36 0.40 -0.66 -15.97
CA ASP A 36 0.59 -0.81 -17.41
C ASP A 36 2.06 -1.11 -17.81
N THR A 37 3.02 -0.77 -16.95
CA THR A 37 4.45 -0.73 -17.29
C THR A 37 5.34 -1.56 -16.37
N HIS A 38 4.87 -1.85 -15.15
CA HIS A 38 5.64 -2.51 -14.10
C HIS A 38 4.85 -3.67 -13.52
N ARG A 39 5.58 -4.65 -12.96
CA ARG A 39 4.97 -5.69 -12.15
C ARG A 39 4.78 -5.14 -10.73
N CYS A 40 3.55 -4.79 -10.40
CA CYS A 40 3.21 -4.17 -9.11
C CYS A 40 2.80 -5.21 -8.06
N PHE A 41 3.33 -5.03 -6.85
CA PHE A 41 2.91 -5.72 -5.64
C PHE A 41 2.43 -4.68 -4.63
N PHE A 42 1.21 -4.85 -4.14
CA PHE A 42 0.61 -3.96 -3.14
C PHE A 42 0.41 -4.73 -1.85
N ALA A 43 0.86 -4.15 -0.73
CA ALA A 43 0.76 -4.76 0.59
C ALA A 43 0.00 -3.88 1.56
N ILE A 44 -0.85 -4.49 2.38
CA ILE A 44 -1.37 -3.84 3.58
C ILE A 44 -0.34 -4.13 4.69
N VAL A 45 0.15 -3.10 5.37
CA VAL A 45 1.27 -3.23 6.31
C VAL A 45 0.84 -2.98 7.77
N PRO A 46 0.04 -3.88 8.38
CA PRO A 46 -0.45 -3.71 9.76
C PRO A 46 0.69 -3.71 10.78
N TRP A 47 1.72 -4.54 10.59
CA TRP A 47 2.91 -4.55 11.47
C TRP A 47 3.65 -3.20 11.51
N HIS A 48 3.69 -2.47 10.39
CA HIS A 48 4.27 -1.13 10.34
C HIS A 48 3.35 -0.07 10.97
N ALA A 49 2.04 -0.32 11.02
CA ALA A 49 1.11 0.54 11.74
C ALA A 49 1.20 0.31 13.26
N LEU A 50 1.46 -0.92 13.70
CA LEU A 50 1.60 -1.25 15.13
C LEU A 50 2.72 -0.49 15.84
N SER A 51 3.77 -0.08 15.12
CA SER A 51 4.84 0.73 15.71
C SER A 51 4.39 2.13 16.14
N SER A 52 3.36 2.70 15.52
CA SER A 52 2.76 3.98 15.90
C SER A 52 1.46 3.81 16.70
N GLU A 53 0.60 2.87 16.30
CA GLU A 53 -0.72 2.64 16.90
C GLU A 53 -0.70 1.66 18.09
N TYR A 54 0.47 1.43 18.72
CA TYR A 54 0.63 0.44 19.80
C TYR A 54 -0.31 0.68 21.00
N GLN A 55 -0.74 1.92 21.24
CA GLN A 55 -1.66 2.27 22.32
C GLN A 55 -3.11 1.88 22.03
N LYS A 56 -3.50 1.81 20.75
CA LYS A 56 -4.86 1.49 20.29
C LYS A 56 -4.82 0.58 19.05
N PRO A 57 -4.32 -0.67 19.18
CA PRO A 57 -4.15 -1.58 18.05
C PRO A 57 -5.49 -2.01 17.42
N LEU A 58 -6.61 -1.83 18.11
CA LEU A 58 -7.95 -2.11 17.58
C LEU A 58 -8.27 -1.30 16.32
N VAL A 59 -7.72 -0.08 16.21
CA VAL A 59 -7.90 0.77 15.01
C VAL A 59 -7.40 0.04 13.76
N ILE A 60 -6.28 -0.68 13.85
CA ILE A 60 -5.75 -1.44 12.71
C ILE A 60 -6.75 -2.50 12.24
N LYS A 61 -7.39 -3.21 13.19
CA LYS A 61 -8.39 -4.24 12.88
C LYS A 61 -9.63 -3.67 12.17
N GLU A 62 -10.02 -2.43 12.46
CA GLU A 62 -11.16 -1.80 11.78
C GLU A 62 -10.91 -1.58 10.28
N TYR A 63 -9.64 -1.48 9.86
CA TYR A 63 -9.25 -1.21 8.47
C TYR A 63 -8.55 -2.41 7.80
N THR A 64 -8.59 -3.59 8.41
CA THR A 64 -8.07 -4.84 7.85
C THR A 64 -9.12 -5.95 7.91
N PHE A 65 -9.03 -6.92 7.01
CA PHE A 65 -9.96 -8.06 6.97
C PHE A 65 -9.58 -9.22 7.92
N GLU A 66 -8.58 -9.03 8.79
CA GLU A 66 -8.02 -10.03 9.71
C GLU A 66 -8.57 -9.95 11.15
#